data_AF-A0A2L0HAD6-F1
#
_entry.id   AF-A0A2L0HAD6-F1
#
_cell.length_a   1.000
_cell.length_b   1.000
_cell.length_c   1.000
_cell.angle_alpha   90.00
_cell.angle_beta   90.00
_cell.angle_gamma   90.00
#
_symmetry.space_group_name_H-M   'P 1'
#
loop_
_entity.id
_entity.type
_entity.pdbx_description
1 polymer ?
#
loop_
_entity_poly.entity_id
_entity_poly.type
_entity_poly.pdbx_seq_one_letter_code
_entity_poly.pdbx_strand_id
1 'polypeptide(L)'
;MTEKEKTQSTNEYTLRQQVAALPFRISESKSIEILLITSRDTGRFIIPKGWRKKGQKKSDSAAREAYEEAGLVGKLGRKRCIFQPAAPVVPAADGHSVRLNCGVA
;
A
#
# COMPACT_ATOMS: atom_id res chain seq x y z
N MET A 1 4.72 -51.29 -23.62
CA MET A 1 3.42 -50.72 -24.01
C MET A 1 2.52 -50.76 -22.78
N THR A 2 2.18 -49.70 -22.08
CA THR A 2 2.51 -48.27 -22.12
C THR A 2 2.26 -47.84 -20.68
N GLU A 3 3.25 -47.18 -20.09
CA GLU A 3 3.19 -46.68 -18.72
C GLU A 3 2.03 -45.68 -18.59
N LYS A 4 1.26 -45.82 -17.52
CA LYS A 4 0.18 -44.89 -17.19
C LYS A 4 0.80 -43.54 -16.84
N GLU A 5 0.67 -42.57 -17.74
CA GLU A 5 1.12 -41.20 -17.52
C GLU A 5 0.36 -40.58 -16.33
N LYS A 6 1.11 -40.36 -15.26
CA LYS A 6 0.70 -39.63 -14.06
C LYS A 6 0.52 -38.17 -14.45
N THR A 7 -0.73 -37.71 -14.61
CA THR A 7 -1.07 -36.30 -14.79
C THR A 7 -0.49 -35.51 -13.62
N GLN A 8 0.65 -34.85 -13.86
CA GLN A 8 1.27 -33.98 -12.89
C GLN A 8 0.38 -32.75 -12.75
N SER A 9 -0.35 -32.66 -11.64
CA SER A 9 -1.09 -31.47 -11.24
C SER A 9 -0.08 -30.33 -11.11
N THR A 10 -0.04 -29.45 -12.12
CA THR A 10 0.76 -28.23 -12.10
C THR A 10 0.26 -27.38 -10.94
N ASN A 11 1.07 -27.31 -9.90
CA ASN A 11 0.78 -26.58 -8.68
C ASN A 11 0.71 -25.08 -9.00
N GLU A 12 -0.51 -24.56 -9.16
CA GLU A 12 -0.82 -23.13 -9.34
C GLU A 12 -0.56 -22.39 -8.02
N TYR A 13 0.69 -22.33 -7.56
CA TYR A 13 1.12 -21.37 -6.56
C TYR A 13 1.13 -19.99 -7.20
N THR A 14 -0.05 -19.39 -7.34
CA THR A 14 -0.14 -17.96 -7.62
C THR A 14 0.54 -17.23 -6.45
N LEU A 15 1.76 -16.75 -6.68
CA LEU A 15 2.51 -15.93 -5.73
C LEU A 15 1.62 -14.74 -5.34
N ARG A 16 1.01 -14.82 -4.16
CA ARG A 16 0.15 -13.75 -3.64
C ARG A 16 1.02 -12.53 -3.44
N GLN A 17 0.79 -11.50 -4.24
CA GLN A 17 1.59 -10.29 -4.18
C GLN A 17 1.04 -9.37 -3.09
N GLN A 18 1.88 -9.05 -2.10
CA GLN A 18 1.58 -8.01 -1.12
C GLN A 18 1.84 -6.62 -1.73
N VAL A 19 1.05 -5.64 -1.31
CA VAL A 19 1.23 -4.23 -1.66
C VAL A 19 1.09 -3.40 -0.39
N ALA A 20 1.76 -2.25 -0.36
CA ALA A 20 1.65 -1.32 0.75
C ALA A 20 1.50 0.11 0.28
N ALA A 21 0.86 0.93 1.12
CA ALA A 21 0.91 2.38 1.01
C ALA A 21 2.00 2.90 1.96
N LEU A 22 2.82 3.82 1.49
CA LEU A 22 3.73 4.61 2.33
C LEU A 22 3.13 6.02 2.49
N PRO A 23 2.41 6.31 3.58
CA PRO A 23 1.78 7.60 3.77
C PRO A 23 2.80 8.62 4.25
N PHE A 24 2.83 9.79 3.63
CA PHE A 24 3.69 10.89 4.04
C PHE A 24 3.00 12.24 3.86
N ARG A 25 3.50 13.22 4.60
CA ARG A 25 3.21 14.64 4.41
C ARG A 25 4.49 15.47 4.50
N ILE A 26 4.43 16.69 4.00
CA ILE A 26 5.47 17.69 4.19
C ILE A 26 5.00 18.59 5.33
N SER A 27 5.82 18.72 6.38
CA SER A 27 5.56 19.62 7.50
C SER A 27 5.75 21.10 7.10
N GLU A 28 5.34 22.02 7.96
CA GLU A 28 5.62 23.45 7.80
C GLU A 28 7.13 23.75 7.73
N SER A 29 7.94 22.95 8.43
CA SER A 29 9.41 22.99 8.40
C SER A 29 10.02 22.37 7.14
N LYS A 30 9.22 22.05 6.11
CA LYS A 30 9.62 21.38 4.86
C LYS A 30 10.27 20.00 5.08
N SER A 31 9.98 19.35 6.21
CA SER A 31 10.46 18.00 6.53
C SER A 31 9.43 16.96 6.09
N ILE A 32 9.89 15.75 5.76
CA ILE A 32 8.98 14.64 5.43
C ILE A 32 8.61 13.91 6.72
N GLU A 33 7.30 13.79 6.95
CA GLU A 33 6.75 12.99 8.05
C GLU A 33 6.04 11.77 7.48
N ILE A 34 6.31 10.59 8.05
CA ILE A 34 5.73 9.32 7.63
C ILE A 34 4.79 8.81 8.72
N LEU A 35 3.60 8.35 8.34
CA LEU A 35 2.70 7.69 9.29
C LEU A 35 3.04 6.20 9.40
N LEU A 36 3.25 5.76 10.63
CA LEU A 36 3.33 4.35 11.00
C LEU A 36 2.12 3.99 11.85
N ILE A 37 1.58 2.79 11.65
CA ILE A 37 0.53 2.20 12.49
C ILE A 37 1.11 1.02 13.27
N THR A 38 0.47 0.60 14.34
CA THR A 38 0.87 -0.60 15.08
C THR A 38 0.12 -1.83 14.58
N SER A 39 0.81 -2.96 14.45
CA SER A 39 0.16 -4.23 14.17
C SER A 39 -0.70 -4.66 15.37
N ARG A 40 -1.88 -5.20 15.10
CA ARG A 40 -2.79 -5.69 16.15
C ARG A 40 -2.18 -6.83 16.97
N ASP A 41 -1.47 -7.75 16.32
CA ASP A 41 -1.03 -8.99 16.96
C ASP A 41 0.29 -8.85 17.73
N THR A 42 1.18 -7.94 17.30
CA THR A 42 2.55 -7.85 17.81
C THR A 42 2.97 -6.46 18.27
N GLY A 43 2.13 -5.44 18.06
CA GLY A 43 2.44 -4.05 18.42
C GLY A 43 3.60 -3.44 17.62
N ARG A 44 4.06 -4.10 16.55
CA ARG A 44 5.17 -3.60 15.73
C ARG A 44 4.71 -2.43 14.88
N PHE A 45 5.56 -1.42 14.73
CA PHE A 45 5.33 -0.36 13.76
C PHE A 45 5.39 -0.93 12.34
N ILE A 46 4.31 -0.72 11.58
CA ILE A 46 4.15 -1.13 10.20
C ILE A 46 3.57 0.02 9.37
N ILE A 47 3.64 -0.10 8.06
CA ILE A 47 2.89 0.72 7.12
C ILE A 47 1.61 -0.04 6.68
N PRO A 48 0.55 0.69 6.24
CA PRO A 48 -0.66 0.05 5.76
C PRO A 48 -0.38 -0.88 4.57
N LYS A 49 -0.75 -2.15 4.69
CA LYS A 49 -0.38 -3.19 3.71
C LYS A 49 -1.41 -4.30 3.62
N GLY A 50 -1.52 -4.91 2.45
CA GLY A 50 -2.43 -6.03 2.27
C GLY A 50 -2.24 -6.79 0.97
N TRP A 51 -3.11 -7.79 0.79
CA TRP A 51 -3.04 -8.70 -0.34
C TRP A 51 -3.71 -8.08 -1.56
N ARG A 52 -3.01 -8.09 -2.69
CA ARG A 52 -3.59 -7.62 -3.94
C ARG A 52 -4.64 -8.60 -4.44
N LYS A 53 -5.85 -8.11 -4.71
CA LYS A 53 -6.92 -8.90 -5.37
C LYS A 53 -6.55 -9.17 -6.83
N LYS A 54 -6.96 -10.34 -7.36
CA LYS A 54 -6.72 -10.72 -8.76
C LYS A 54 -7.31 -9.64 -9.70
N GLY A 55 -6.52 -9.17 -10.66
CA GLY A 55 -6.93 -8.12 -11.60
C GLY A 55 -6.86 -6.69 -11.05
N GLN A 56 -6.56 -6.47 -9.77
CA GLN A 56 -6.47 -5.11 -9.20
C GLN A 56 -5.10 -4.47 -9.47
N LYS A 57 -5.08 -3.16 -9.81
CA LYS A 57 -3.85 -2.37 -9.88
C LYS A 57 -3.21 -2.26 -8.50
N LYS A 58 -1.87 -2.23 -8.45
CA LYS A 58 -1.12 -2.13 -7.17
C LYS A 58 -1.49 -0.86 -6.40
N SER A 59 -1.63 0.25 -7.12
CA SER A 59 -2.04 1.56 -6.61
C SER A 59 -3.38 1.50 -5.88
N ASP A 60 -4.38 0.94 -6.54
CA ASP A 60 -5.76 0.93 -6.05
C ASP A 60 -5.89 0.01 -4.83
N SER A 61 -5.14 -1.10 -4.85
CA SER A 61 -5.05 -1.97 -3.69
C SER A 61 -4.34 -1.28 -2.52
N ALA A 62 -3.23 -0.58 -2.74
CA ALA A 62 -2.52 0.13 -1.67
C ALA A 62 -3.36 1.27 -1.04
N ALA A 63 -4.08 2.06 -1.85
CA ALA A 63 -4.99 3.08 -1.31
C ALA A 63 -6.14 2.47 -0.49
N ARG A 64 -6.69 1.34 -0.94
CA ARG A 64 -7.72 0.63 -0.18
C ARG A 64 -7.21 0.21 1.19
N GLU A 65 -6.04 -0.40 1.28
CA GLU A 65 -5.44 -0.80 2.56
C GLU A 65 -5.16 0.42 3.46
N ALA A 66 -4.68 1.53 2.90
CA ALA A 66 -4.46 2.77 3.65
C ALA A 66 -5.76 3.32 4.28
N TYR A 67 -6.87 3.23 3.56
CA TYR A 67 -8.18 3.62 4.07
C TYR A 67 -8.70 2.64 5.12
N GLU A 68 -8.65 1.33 4.83
CA GLU A 68 -9.19 0.28 5.71
C GLU A 68 -8.39 0.14 7.03
N GLU A 69 -7.06 0.24 6.99
CA GLU A 69 -6.22 0.04 8.18
C GLU A 69 -5.95 1.33 8.97
N ALA A 70 -5.97 2.49 8.32
CA ALA A 70 -5.53 3.76 8.93
C ALA A 70 -6.46 4.95 8.68
N GLY A 71 -7.60 4.76 8.00
CA GLY A 71 -8.55 5.84 7.71
C GLY A 71 -8.00 6.92 6.77
N LEU A 72 -6.96 6.59 6.00
CA LEU A 72 -6.26 7.55 5.16
C LEU A 72 -6.90 7.71 3.79
N VAL A 73 -7.00 8.96 3.35
CA VAL A 73 -7.45 9.33 2.00
C VAL A 73 -6.38 10.20 1.37
N GLY A 74 -6.12 10.12 0.06
CA GLY A 74 -5.22 11.08 -0.56
C GLY A 74 -4.72 10.70 -1.94
N LYS A 75 -3.71 11.45 -2.40
CA LYS A 75 -3.17 11.29 -3.76
C LYS A 75 -2.10 10.21 -3.76
N LEU A 76 -2.32 9.18 -4.57
CA LEU A 76 -1.30 8.17 -4.86
C LEU A 76 -0.23 8.72 -5.80
N GLY A 77 1.02 8.62 -5.38
CA GLY A 77 2.19 8.87 -6.21
C GLY A 77 2.24 7.86 -7.36
N ARG A 78 2.32 8.36 -8.60
CA ARG A 78 2.44 7.53 -9.81
C ARG A 78 3.83 6.94 -10.00
N LYS A 79 4.83 7.47 -9.29
CA LYS A 79 6.21 7.00 -9.34
C LYS A 79 6.43 6.01 -8.18
N ARG A 80 7.18 4.93 -8.42
CA ARG A 80 7.81 4.18 -7.32
C ARG A 80 8.44 5.19 -6.37
N CYS A 81 8.34 4.97 -5.07
CA CYS A 81 9.10 5.74 -4.08
C CYS A 81 10.60 5.52 -4.29
N ILE A 82 11.16 6.23 -5.26
CA ILE A 82 12.53 6.72 -5.27
C ILE A 82 12.38 8.12 -4.70
N PHE A 83 13.05 8.41 -3.58
CA PHE A 83 12.95 9.68 -2.87
C PHE A 83 13.07 10.86 -3.84
N GLN A 84 11.95 11.53 -4.13
CA GLN A 84 11.89 12.73 -4.97
C GLN A 84 11.44 13.92 -4.13
N PRO A 85 11.95 15.12 -4.39
CA PRO A 85 11.45 16.32 -3.74
C PRO A 85 9.96 16.48 -4.09
N ALA A 86 9.13 16.53 -3.06
CA ALA A 86 7.68 16.38 -3.17
C ALA A 86 7.00 17.65 -3.72
N ALA A 87 5.98 17.45 -4.56
CA ALA A 87 5.07 18.50 -5.03
C ALA A 87 4.10 18.91 -3.90
N PRO A 88 3.61 20.17 -3.87
CA PRO A 88 2.78 20.69 -2.80
C PRO A 88 1.44 19.95 -2.68
N VAL A 89 1.07 19.61 -1.44
CA VAL A 89 -0.19 18.94 -1.08
C VAL A 89 -1.18 19.99 -0.57
N VAL A 90 -2.42 19.94 -1.05
CA VAL A 90 -3.52 20.81 -0.59
C VAL A 90 -4.22 20.19 0.62
N PRO A 91 -4.56 20.97 1.66
CA PRO A 91 -5.19 20.45 2.88
C PRO A 91 -6.63 19.98 2.65
N ALA A 92 -7.07 18.97 3.42
CA ALA A 92 -8.45 18.50 3.48
C ALA A 92 -9.34 19.50 4.25
N ALA A 93 -10.59 19.67 3.83
CA ALA A 93 -11.52 20.66 4.41
C ALA A 93 -12.56 20.04 5.36
N ASP A 94 -12.46 18.74 5.63
CA ASP A 94 -13.50 17.90 6.20
C ASP A 94 -12.93 17.07 7.36
N GLY A 95 -13.14 17.58 8.59
CA GLY A 95 -12.48 17.21 9.85
C GLY A 95 -12.69 15.79 10.40
N HIS A 96 -12.84 14.77 9.56
CA HIS A 96 -12.84 13.36 9.98
C HIS A 96 -11.95 12.45 9.12
N SER A 97 -11.26 12.97 8.09
CA SER A 97 -10.34 12.18 7.26
C SER A 97 -8.97 12.86 7.17
N VAL A 98 -7.90 12.15 7.56
CA VAL A 98 -6.53 12.66 7.42
C VAL A 98 -6.11 12.46 5.97
N ARG A 99 -5.92 13.57 5.23
CA ARG A 99 -5.39 13.49 3.86
C ARG A 99 -3.87 13.43 3.83
N LEU A 100 -3.31 12.29 3.40
CA LEU A 100 -1.87 12.10 3.22
C LEU A 100 -1.55 11.77 1.76
N ASN A 101 -0.39 12.21 1.29
CA ASN A 101 0.13 11.67 0.05
C ASN A 101 0.64 10.26 0.31
N CYS A 102 0.35 9.32 -0.59
CA CYS A 102 0.76 7.93 -0.42
C CYS A 102 1.60 7.47 -1.62
N GLY A 103 2.75 6.87 -1.35
CA GLY A 103 3.52 6.12 -2.35
C GLY A 103 3.11 4.65 -2.37
N VAL A 104 3.26 3.97 -3.52
CA VAL A 104 3.02 2.52 -3.62
C VAL A 104 4.36 1.79 -3.53
N ALA A 105 4.46 0.87 -2.56
CA ALA A 105 5.59 -0.04 -2.37
C ALA A 105 5.20 -1.48 -2.75
#